data_AF-A0A0Q9NFG3-F1
#
_entry.id   AF-A0A0Q9NFG3-F1
#
_cell.length_a   1.000
_cell.length_b   1.000
_cell.length_c   1.000
_cell.angle_alpha   90.00
_cell.angle_beta   90.00
_cell.angle_gamma   90.00
#
_symmetry.space_group_name_H-M   'P 1'
#
loop_
_entity.id
_entity.type
_entity.pdbx_description
1 polymer ?
#
loop_
_entity_poly.entity_id
_entity_poly.type
_entity_poly.pdbx_seq_one_letter_code
_entity_poly.pdbx_strand_id
1 'polypeptide(L)'
;MWGLLVRPAVLMLAVCIPVAGCSNVCPAIGWVNSITVELAGDVSHVDTVQLCADGACSELRPEPGTAAPPIVVTTTLDARAPHTPEAQPTMAPFYAERIDADTWRFTVSMSPPDHVTAKALSATGEVLAEKEADLDWKRVGGSAQCGGPVEASPVELTVPPGL
;
A
#
# COMPACT_ATOMS: atom_id res chain seq x y z
N MET A 1 -35.19 78.12 15.26
CA MET A 1 -35.66 76.81 14.76
C MET A 1 -35.12 76.60 13.35
N TRP A 2 -34.09 75.75 13.19
CA TRP A 2 -33.89 74.81 12.06
C TRP A 2 -32.49 74.21 12.21
N GLY A 3 -32.44 72.91 12.43
CA GLY A 3 -31.19 72.16 12.56
C GLY A 3 -30.69 71.64 11.21
N LEU A 4 -29.38 71.43 11.12
CA LEU A 4 -28.78 70.46 10.22
C LEU A 4 -27.67 69.73 10.99
N LEU A 5 -28.06 68.60 11.57
CA LEU A 5 -27.19 67.52 12.01
C LEU A 5 -26.61 66.85 10.76
N VAL A 6 -25.34 67.12 10.45
CA VAL A 6 -24.61 66.40 9.40
C VAL A 6 -24.10 65.10 10.02
N ARG A 7 -24.75 63.98 9.71
CA ARG A 7 -24.28 62.63 10.04
C ARG A 7 -23.06 62.31 9.17
N PRO A 8 -21.85 62.08 9.70
CA PRO A 8 -20.77 61.56 8.88
C PRO A 8 -21.13 60.12 8.52
N ALA A 9 -21.38 59.88 7.23
CA ALA A 9 -21.57 58.55 6.68
C ALA A 9 -20.25 57.79 6.83
N VAL A 10 -20.22 56.83 7.76
CA VAL A 10 -19.17 55.81 7.82
C VAL A 10 -19.38 54.89 6.62
N LEU A 11 -18.70 55.19 5.52
CA LEU A 11 -18.62 54.30 4.37
C LEU A 11 -17.68 53.14 4.74
N MET A 12 -18.23 52.10 5.37
CA MET A 12 -17.57 50.80 5.50
C MET A 12 -17.37 50.24 4.09
N LEU A 13 -16.20 50.50 3.50
CA LEU A 13 -15.73 49.73 2.35
C LEU A 13 -15.52 48.29 2.84
N ALA A 14 -16.49 47.42 2.56
CA ALA A 14 -16.30 45.98 2.61
C ALA A 14 -15.27 45.60 1.52
N VAL A 15 -14.00 45.66 1.87
CA VAL A 15 -12.91 45.09 1.07
C VAL A 15 -13.08 43.58 1.15
N CYS A 16 -13.77 43.00 0.17
CA CYS A 16 -13.72 41.58 -0.11
C CYS A 16 -12.29 41.24 -0.52
N ILE A 17 -11.45 40.87 0.44
CA ILE A 17 -10.16 40.24 0.15
C ILE A 17 -10.50 38.91 -0.54
N PRO A 18 -10.14 38.69 -1.81
CA PRO A 18 -10.25 37.38 -2.40
C PRO A 18 -9.22 36.51 -1.67
N VAL A 19 -9.68 35.76 -0.68
CA VAL A 19 -8.88 34.68 -0.11
C VAL A 19 -8.64 33.74 -1.28
N ALA A 20 -7.41 33.72 -1.80
CA ALA A 20 -7.01 32.76 -2.82
C ALA A 20 -7.34 31.38 -2.25
N GLY A 21 -8.43 30.78 -2.74
CA GLY A 21 -8.83 29.45 -2.33
C GLY A 21 -7.69 28.52 -2.71
N CYS A 22 -7.13 27.81 -1.73
CA CYS A 22 -6.29 26.66 -2.00
C CYS A 22 -7.11 25.74 -2.92
N SER A 23 -6.72 25.64 -4.20
CA SER A 23 -7.30 24.65 -5.09
C SER A 23 -6.93 23.29 -4.51
N ASN A 24 -7.92 22.52 -4.07
CA ASN A 24 -7.73 21.15 -3.60
C ASN A 24 -7.45 20.26 -4.81
N VAL A 25 -6.25 20.37 -5.39
CA VAL A 25 -5.74 19.46 -6.41
C VAL A 25 -5.03 18.30 -5.73
N CYS A 26 -5.44 17.07 -6.06
CA CYS A 26 -4.83 15.88 -5.49
C CYS A 26 -3.45 15.67 -6.12
N PRO A 27 -2.38 15.49 -5.30
CA PRO A 27 -1.07 15.20 -5.85
C PRO A 27 -1.11 13.86 -6.61
N ALA A 28 -0.41 13.77 -7.74
CA ALA A 28 -0.30 12.54 -8.53
C ALA A 28 0.65 11.49 -7.90
N ILE A 29 0.87 11.55 -6.59
CA ILE A 29 1.74 10.61 -5.86
C ILE A 29 0.88 9.40 -5.50
N GLY A 30 1.30 8.21 -5.96
CA GLY A 30 0.67 6.95 -5.57
C GLY A 30 0.91 6.62 -4.10
N TRP A 31 0.00 5.85 -3.52
CA TRP A 31 0.16 5.29 -2.18
C TRP A 31 0.14 3.77 -2.24
N VAL A 32 0.52 3.13 -1.14
CA VAL A 32 0.39 1.69 -0.96
C VAL A 32 -0.55 1.42 0.21
N ASN A 33 -1.23 0.29 0.14
CA ASN A 33 -2.09 -0.19 1.21
C ASN A 33 -1.35 -1.27 2.00
N SER A 34 -1.83 -1.62 3.18
CA SER A 34 -1.24 -2.72 3.95
C SER A 34 -2.24 -3.65 4.61
N ILE A 35 -1.84 -4.92 4.69
CA ILE A 35 -2.53 -5.98 5.43
C ILE A 35 -1.54 -6.53 6.44
N THR A 36 -2.00 -6.77 7.66
CA THR A 36 -1.23 -7.49 8.67
C THR A 36 -1.79 -8.90 8.81
N VAL A 37 -0.91 -9.89 8.86
CA VAL A 37 -1.24 -11.26 9.25
C VAL A 37 -0.56 -11.53 10.58
N GLU A 38 -1.36 -11.91 11.57
CA GLU A 38 -0.90 -12.30 12.91
C GLU A 38 -1.01 -13.82 13.03
N LEU A 39 0.12 -14.47 13.34
CA LEU A 39 0.20 -15.90 13.50
C LEU A 39 -0.10 -16.29 14.96
N ALA A 40 -0.93 -17.30 15.14
CA ALA A 40 -1.19 -17.89 16.46
C ALA A 40 -0.77 -19.37 16.49
N GLY A 41 -0.49 -19.92 17.66
CA GLY A 41 -0.15 -21.34 17.82
C GLY A 41 1.35 -21.63 17.69
N ASP A 42 1.72 -22.73 17.02
CA ASP A 42 3.11 -23.17 16.89
C ASP A 42 3.77 -22.59 15.63
N VAL A 43 4.42 -21.44 15.78
CA VAL A 43 5.07 -20.73 14.66
C VAL A 43 6.50 -21.17 14.40
N SER A 44 7.03 -22.13 15.17
CA SER A 44 8.45 -22.50 15.14
C SER A 44 8.94 -23.06 13.80
N HIS A 45 8.02 -23.64 13.02
CA HIS A 45 8.28 -24.21 11.71
C HIS A 45 7.88 -23.29 10.53
N VAL A 46 7.39 -22.09 10.80
CA VAL A 46 6.96 -21.13 9.78
C VAL A 46 8.15 -20.33 9.25
N ASP A 47 8.52 -20.60 7.99
CA ASP A 47 9.59 -19.90 7.28
C ASP A 47 9.08 -18.65 6.55
N THR A 48 7.92 -18.74 5.91
CA THR A 48 7.34 -17.65 5.11
C THR A 48 5.83 -17.61 5.26
N VAL A 49 5.23 -16.41 5.22
CA VAL A 49 3.77 -16.26 5.05
C VAL A 49 3.48 -15.67 3.69
N GLN A 50 2.56 -16.31 2.96
CA GLN A 50 2.05 -15.84 1.68
C GLN A 50 0.62 -15.32 1.79
N LEU A 51 0.35 -14.27 1.04
CA LEU A 51 -0.99 -13.73 0.84
C LEU A 51 -1.33 -13.88 -0.65
N CYS A 52 -2.45 -14.53 -0.96
CA CYS A 52 -2.88 -14.78 -2.34
C CYS A 52 -4.25 -14.15 -2.60
N ALA A 53 -4.42 -13.58 -3.80
CA ALA A 53 -5.69 -13.08 -4.31
C ALA A 53 -5.71 -13.21 -5.84
N ASP A 54 -6.87 -13.47 -6.44
CA ASP A 54 -7.07 -13.53 -7.89
C ASP A 54 -6.06 -14.44 -8.63
N GLY A 55 -5.65 -15.54 -7.98
CA GLY A 55 -4.72 -16.52 -8.55
C GLY A 55 -3.25 -16.11 -8.51
N ALA A 56 -2.90 -15.00 -7.85
CA ALA A 56 -1.53 -14.55 -7.67
C ALA A 56 -1.18 -14.42 -6.18
N CYS A 57 0.07 -14.70 -5.81
CA CYS A 57 0.54 -14.70 -4.43
C CYS A 57 1.65 -13.68 -4.19
N SER A 58 1.81 -13.30 -2.92
CA SER A 58 2.84 -12.38 -2.48
C SER A 58 4.24 -12.95 -2.65
N GLU A 59 5.18 -12.07 -2.96
CA GLU A 59 6.62 -12.38 -2.92
C GLU A 59 7.26 -11.75 -1.68
N LEU A 60 8.36 -12.33 -1.19
CA LEU A 60 9.15 -11.69 -0.13
C LEU A 60 9.73 -10.38 -0.66
N ARG A 61 9.60 -9.31 0.13
CA ARG A 61 10.26 -8.04 -0.17
C ARG A 61 11.78 -8.29 -0.29
N PRO A 62 12.41 -7.89 -1.41
CA PRO A 62 13.86 -7.95 -1.52
C PRO A 62 14.53 -7.11 -0.43
N GLU A 63 15.51 -7.71 0.26
CA GLU A 63 16.27 -7.02 1.31
C GLU A 63 17.01 -5.80 0.72
N PRO A 64 16.81 -4.59 1.26
CA PRO A 64 17.56 -3.41 0.82
C PRO A 64 19.05 -3.63 1.05
N GLY A 65 19.85 -3.59 -0.02
CA GLY A 65 21.30 -3.78 0.07
C GLY A 65 21.79 -5.16 -0.37
N THR A 66 20.91 -6.08 -0.77
CA THR A 66 21.33 -7.15 -1.68
C THR A 66 21.80 -6.46 -2.96
N ALA A 67 23.12 -6.46 -3.19
CA ALA A 67 23.69 -5.87 -4.39
C ALA A 67 23.03 -6.56 -5.58
N ALA A 68 22.31 -5.76 -6.39
CA ALA A 68 21.89 -6.24 -7.69
C ALA A 68 23.14 -6.79 -8.39
N PRO A 69 23.08 -7.97 -9.02
CA PRO A 69 24.21 -8.44 -9.80
C PRO A 69 24.63 -7.32 -10.75
N PRO A 70 25.95 -7.05 -10.90
CA PRO A 70 26.41 -5.98 -11.75
C PRO A 70 25.78 -6.17 -13.13
N ILE A 71 25.09 -5.14 -13.63
CA ILE A 71 24.55 -5.17 -14.98
C ILE A 71 25.75 -5.22 -15.93
N VAL A 72 26.04 -6.41 -16.45
CA VAL A 72 27.07 -6.58 -17.48
C VAL A 72 26.42 -6.25 -18.81
N VAL A 73 26.60 -5.01 -19.28
CA VAL A 73 26.16 -4.57 -20.60
C VAL A 73 27.10 -5.19 -21.63
N THR A 74 26.76 -6.38 -22.12
CA THR A 74 27.53 -7.10 -23.15
C THR A 74 27.15 -6.69 -24.57
N THR A 75 26.05 -5.95 -24.73
CA THR A 75 25.46 -5.56 -26.01
C THR A 75 25.55 -4.06 -26.24
N THR A 76 26.05 -3.66 -27.42
CA THR A 76 25.95 -2.28 -27.91
C THR A 76 24.50 -1.96 -28.25
N LEU A 77 24.04 -0.76 -27.87
CA LEU A 77 22.66 -0.31 -28.11
C LEU A 77 22.42 -0.12 -29.63
N ASP A 78 21.92 -1.15 -30.30
CA ASP A 78 21.50 -1.08 -31.70
C ASP A 78 20.08 -0.50 -31.79
N ALA A 79 19.97 0.77 -32.19
CA ALA A 79 18.69 1.49 -32.34
C ALA A 79 17.74 0.91 -33.41
N ARG A 80 18.18 -0.10 -34.17
CA ARG A 80 17.39 -0.83 -35.17
C ARG A 80 17.02 -2.25 -34.74
N ALA A 81 17.49 -2.71 -33.57
CA ALA A 81 17.09 -4.01 -33.05
C ALA A 81 15.57 -4.03 -32.84
N PRO A 82 14.86 -5.10 -33.24
CA PRO A 82 13.46 -5.27 -32.88
C PRO A 82 13.33 -5.18 -31.36
N HIS A 83 12.39 -4.39 -30.86
CA HIS A 83 12.03 -4.41 -29.45
C HIS A 83 11.33 -5.75 -29.19
N THR A 84 12.08 -6.81 -28.90
CA THR A 84 11.53 -7.93 -28.18
C THR A 84 11.24 -7.39 -26.78
N PRO A 85 9.98 -7.34 -26.31
CA PRO A 85 9.73 -6.95 -24.93
C PRO A 85 10.49 -7.94 -24.06
N GLU A 86 11.58 -7.49 -23.44
CA GLU A 86 12.16 -8.19 -22.31
C GLU A 86 11.03 -8.37 -21.31
N ALA A 87 10.86 -9.58 -20.78
CA ALA A 87 9.84 -9.85 -19.78
C ALA A 87 10.14 -8.92 -18.59
N GLN A 88 9.44 -7.79 -18.53
CA GLN A 88 9.52 -6.90 -17.38
C GLN A 88 9.17 -7.72 -16.15
N PRO A 89 9.87 -7.52 -15.02
CA PRO A 89 9.46 -8.16 -13.78
C PRO A 89 7.99 -7.85 -13.56
N THR A 90 7.16 -8.88 -13.63
CA THR A 90 5.75 -8.78 -13.26
C THR A 90 5.79 -8.32 -11.81
N MET A 91 5.32 -7.10 -11.54
CA MET A 91 5.25 -6.63 -10.17
C MET A 91 4.40 -7.64 -9.41
N ALA A 92 4.96 -8.26 -8.37
CA ALA A 92 4.19 -9.10 -7.49
C ALA A 92 2.97 -8.30 -7.02
N PRO A 93 1.77 -8.91 -7.00
CA PRO A 93 0.56 -8.20 -6.58
C PRO A 93 0.69 -7.67 -5.16
N PHE A 94 1.48 -8.37 -4.33
CA PHE A 94 1.75 -8.09 -2.93
C PHE A 94 3.21 -8.36 -2.59
N TYR A 95 3.78 -7.58 -1.67
CA TYR A 95 5.09 -7.86 -1.09
C TYR A 95 4.98 -8.14 0.40
N ALA A 96 5.49 -9.29 0.83
CA ALA A 96 5.55 -9.72 2.22
C ALA A 96 6.80 -9.16 2.92
N GLU A 97 6.62 -8.69 4.14
CA GLU A 97 7.67 -8.23 5.04
C GLU A 97 7.44 -8.87 6.40
N ARG A 98 8.43 -9.60 6.90
CA ARG A 98 8.40 -10.14 8.26
C ARG A 98 8.68 -8.99 9.24
N ILE A 99 7.73 -8.69 10.13
CA ILE A 99 7.91 -7.67 11.17
C ILE A 99 8.58 -8.27 12.40
N ASP A 100 8.14 -9.47 12.80
CA ASP A 100 8.70 -10.24 13.90
C ASP A 100 8.43 -11.76 13.70
N ALA A 101 8.41 -12.54 14.79
CA ALA A 101 8.27 -14.00 14.71
C ALA A 101 6.88 -14.44 14.22
N ASP A 102 5.84 -13.73 14.64
CA ASP A 102 4.43 -14.05 14.43
C ASP A 102 3.69 -13.01 13.59
N THR A 103 4.30 -11.87 13.27
CA THR A 103 3.66 -10.77 12.55
C THR A 103 4.28 -10.54 11.17
N TRP A 104 3.42 -10.54 10.16
CA TRP A 104 3.78 -10.26 8.77
C TRP A 104 2.98 -9.10 8.22
N ARG A 105 3.65 -8.19 7.52
CA ARG A 105 3.02 -7.07 6.83
C ARG A 105 3.12 -7.24 5.33
N PHE A 106 2.00 -7.05 4.65
CA PHE A 106 1.92 -7.11 3.20
C PHE A 106 1.69 -5.71 2.66
N THR A 107 2.54 -5.29 1.72
CA THR A 107 2.31 -4.07 0.93
C THR A 107 1.49 -4.43 -0.30
N VAL A 108 0.40 -3.70 -0.51
CA VAL A 108 -0.62 -3.97 -1.53
C VAL A 108 -0.78 -2.76 -2.44
N SER A 109 -1.13 -2.98 -3.70
CA SER A 109 -1.38 -1.91 -4.67
C SER A 109 -2.57 -1.01 -4.29
N MET A 110 -2.73 0.13 -4.98
CA MET A 110 -3.83 1.08 -4.79
C MET A 110 -5.23 0.50 -5.04
N SER A 111 -5.31 -0.64 -5.74
CA SER A 111 -6.51 -1.44 -5.91
C SER A 111 -6.38 -2.69 -5.02
N PRO A 112 -6.65 -2.57 -3.71
CA PRO A 112 -6.54 -3.71 -2.81
C PRO A 112 -7.67 -4.73 -3.09
N PRO A 113 -7.43 -6.03 -2.86
CA PRO A 113 -8.49 -7.04 -2.96
C PRO A 113 -9.45 -6.94 -1.78
N ASP A 114 -10.68 -7.44 -1.96
CA ASP A 114 -11.66 -7.59 -0.89
C ASP A 114 -11.53 -8.94 -0.17
N HIS A 115 -10.95 -9.94 -0.84
CA HIS A 115 -10.82 -11.31 -0.35
C HIS A 115 -9.41 -11.83 -0.60
N VAL A 116 -8.85 -12.55 0.38
CA VAL A 116 -7.51 -13.11 0.31
C VAL A 116 -7.43 -14.49 0.95
N THR A 117 -6.40 -15.24 0.58
CA THR A 117 -5.99 -16.47 1.25
C THR A 117 -4.62 -16.25 1.88
N ALA A 118 -4.53 -16.35 3.20
CA ALA A 118 -3.28 -16.33 3.94
C ALA A 118 -2.76 -17.76 4.15
N LYS A 119 -1.47 -17.99 3.90
CA LYS A 119 -0.81 -19.30 4.02
C LYS A 119 0.47 -19.17 4.83
N ALA A 120 0.64 -19.97 5.87
CA ALA A 120 1.90 -20.14 6.58
C ALA A 120 2.64 -21.33 5.96
N LEU A 121 3.87 -21.09 5.51
CA LEU A 121 4.68 -22.06 4.79
C LEU A 121 5.92 -22.46 5.59
N SER A 122 6.31 -23.72 5.47
CA SER A 122 7.62 -24.20 5.95
C SER A 122 8.74 -23.80 5.00
N ALA A 123 9.99 -24.03 5.41
CA ALA A 123 11.18 -23.75 4.59
C ALA A 123 11.24 -24.56 3.28
N THR A 124 10.48 -25.66 3.17
CA THR A 124 10.36 -26.45 1.94
C THR A 124 9.21 -26.01 1.05
N GLY A 125 8.42 -25.02 1.48
CA GLY A 125 7.21 -24.56 0.80
C GLY A 125 5.95 -25.36 1.12
N GLU A 126 5.98 -26.23 2.13
CA GLU A 126 4.79 -26.96 2.61
C GLU A 126 3.83 -26.01 3.33
N VAL A 127 2.53 -26.13 3.05
CA VAL A 127 1.49 -25.33 3.73
C VAL A 127 1.22 -25.92 5.12
N LEU A 128 1.64 -25.20 6.16
CA LEU A 128 1.41 -25.56 7.56
C LEU A 128 0.03 -25.12 8.05
N ALA A 129 -0.43 -23.97 7.55
CA ALA A 129 -1.76 -23.44 7.83
C ALA A 129 -2.25 -22.58 6.67
N GLU A 130 -3.56 -22.55 6.48
CA GLU A 130 -4.21 -21.75 5.43
C GLU A 130 -5.55 -21.22 5.93
N LYS A 131 -5.89 -19.99 5.56
CA LYS A 131 -7.16 -19.36 5.89
C LYS A 131 -7.59 -18.38 4.80
N GLU A 132 -8.86 -18.44 4.43
CA GLU A 132 -9.54 -17.40 3.65
C GLU A 132 -10.03 -16.29 4.57
N ALA A 133 -9.90 -15.03 4.13
CA ALA A 133 -10.31 -13.87 4.88
C ALA A 133 -10.90 -12.79 3.97
N ASP A 134 -11.99 -12.18 4.44
CA ASP A 134 -12.54 -10.94 3.90
C ASP A 134 -11.81 -9.77 4.55
N LEU A 135 -11.45 -8.76 3.76
CA LEU A 135 -10.66 -7.63 4.21
C LEU A 135 -11.52 -6.40 4.50
N ASP A 136 -11.53 -6.01 5.77
CA ASP A 136 -12.16 -4.76 6.21
C ASP A 136 -11.15 -3.61 6.19
N TRP A 137 -11.29 -2.73 5.18
CA TRP A 137 -10.36 -1.64 4.94
C TRP A 137 -10.72 -0.35 5.67
N LYS A 138 -9.75 0.25 6.36
CA LYS A 138 -9.84 1.57 6.99
C LYS A 138 -8.84 2.54 6.38
N ARG A 139 -9.30 3.74 6.02
CA ARG A 139 -8.40 4.82 5.57
C ARG A 139 -7.54 5.31 6.73
N VAL A 140 -6.23 5.35 6.51
CA VAL A 140 -5.24 5.80 7.51
C VAL A 140 -4.47 7.05 7.08
N GLY A 141 -4.64 7.48 5.82
CA GLY A 141 -4.03 8.71 5.32
C GLY A 141 -4.78 9.31 4.14
N GLY A 142 -4.34 10.49 3.71
CA GLY A 142 -4.95 11.24 2.63
C GLY A 142 -6.28 11.90 3.03
N SER A 143 -7.19 12.05 2.07
CA SER A 143 -8.48 12.74 2.28
C SER A 143 -9.61 12.02 1.57
N ALA A 144 -10.86 12.31 1.96
CA ALA A 144 -12.03 11.77 1.26
C ALA A 144 -12.08 12.19 -0.22
N GLN A 145 -11.60 13.40 -0.54
CA GLN A 145 -11.57 13.92 -1.90
C GLN A 145 -10.48 13.26 -2.76
N CYS A 146 -9.31 12.99 -2.18
CA CYS A 146 -8.13 12.54 -2.95
C CYS A 146 -7.81 11.05 -2.78
N GLY A 147 -8.56 10.34 -1.95
CA GLY A 147 -8.18 9.01 -1.54
C GLY A 147 -6.95 9.04 -0.63
N GLY A 148 -6.23 7.93 -0.62
CA GLY A 148 -5.09 7.71 0.28
C GLY A 148 -5.04 6.27 0.79
N PRO A 149 -3.96 5.94 1.51
CA PRO A 149 -3.70 4.59 1.97
C PRO A 149 -4.81 4.06 2.88
N VAL A 150 -5.10 2.78 2.70
CA VAL A 150 -5.96 1.99 3.56
C VAL A 150 -5.17 0.86 4.22
N GLU A 151 -5.61 0.50 5.42
CA GLU A 151 -5.11 -0.63 6.19
C GLU A 151 -6.27 -1.59 6.45
N ALA A 152 -6.06 -2.88 6.22
CA ALA A 152 -7.03 -3.90 6.59
C ALA A 152 -6.94 -4.21 8.08
N SER A 153 -8.06 -4.63 8.69
CA SER A 153 -8.02 -5.30 9.99
C SER A 153 -7.07 -6.52 9.94
N PRO A 154 -6.35 -6.85 11.04
CA PRO A 154 -5.43 -7.98 11.06
C PRO A 154 -6.13 -9.31 10.71
N VAL A 155 -5.46 -10.13 9.91
CA VAL A 155 -5.88 -11.49 9.60
C VAL A 155 -5.19 -12.45 10.55
N GLU A 156 -5.96 -13.00 11.49
CA GLU A 156 -5.48 -14.06 12.39
C GLU A 156 -5.33 -15.38 11.65
N LEU A 157 -4.13 -15.98 11.67
CA LEU A 157 -3.85 -17.30 11.08
C LEU A 157 -3.29 -18.25 12.15
N THR A 158 -4.09 -19.23 12.55
CA THR A 158 -3.68 -20.22 13.55
C THR A 158 -2.90 -21.37 12.91
N VAL A 159 -1.67 -21.57 13.36
CA VAL A 159 -0.80 -22.69 12.98
C VAL A 159 -1.00 -23.85 13.97
N PRO A 160 -1.43 -25.03 13.51
CA PRO A 160 -1.55 -26.22 14.35
C PRO A 160 -0.19 -26.62 14.97
N PRO A 161 -0.18 -27.24 16.17
CA PRO A 161 1.05 -27.79 16.73
C PRO A 161 1.66 -28.85 15.80
N GLY A 162 2.98 -28.82 15.62
CA GLY A 162 3.70 -29.77 14.77
C GLY A 162 3.47 -31.24 15.18
N LEU A 163 3.29 -32.12 14.20
CA LEU A 163 3.30 -33.58 14.37
C LEU A 163 4.74 -34.11 14.52
#